data_AF-A0A9C8WGM4-F1
#
_entry.id   AF-A0A9C8WGM4-F1
#
_cell.length_a   1.000
_cell.length_b   1.000
_cell.length_c   1.000
_cell.angle_alpha   90.00
_cell.angle_beta   90.00
_cell.angle_gamma   90.00
#
_symmetry.space_group_name_H-M   'P 1'
#
loop_
_entity.id
_entity.type
_entity.pdbx_description
1 polymer ?
#
loop_
_entity_poly.entity_id
_entity_poly.type
_entity_poly.pdbx_seq_one_letter_code
_entity_poly.pdbx_strand_id
1 'polypeptide(L)' 'PVDVFVPGCPPHADVIYHVLSELVQGRIPEIKDEKLHWD' A
#
# COMPACT_ATOMS: atom_id res chain seq x y z
N PRO A 1 -9.53 -3.57 -15.14
CA PRO A 1 -9.83 -3.75 -13.70
C PRO A 1 -8.54 -3.50 -12.91
N VAL A 2 -8.63 -3.00 -11.67
CA VAL A 2 -7.46 -2.74 -10.82
C VAL A 2 -7.53 -3.67 -9.62
N ASP A 3 -6.43 -4.35 -9.31
CA ASP A 3 -6.37 -5.37 -8.26
C ASP A 3 -6.04 -4.80 -6.87
N VAL A 4 -5.18 -3.77 -6.82
CA VAL A 4 -4.77 -3.10 -5.57
C VAL A 4 -4.67 -1.58 -5.81
N PHE A 5 -5.24 -0.79 -4.92
CA PHE A 5 -5.12 0.67 -4.90
C PHE A 5 -4.19 1.09 -3.75
N VAL A 6 -3.23 1.97 -4.05
CA VAL A 6 -2.30 2.55 -3.05
C VAL A 6 -2.50 4.07 -3.02
N PRO A 7 -3.19 4.61 -2.01
CA PRO A 7 -3.52 6.03 -1.95
C PRO A 7 -2.32 6.91 -1.49
N GLY A 8 -2.29 8.16 -1.94
CA GLY A 8 -1.30 9.20 -1.61
C GLY A 8 -0.81 10.01 -2.83
N CYS A 9 -0.30 11.23 -2.62
CA CYS A 9 0.21 12.14 -3.65
C CYS A 9 1.56 12.80 -3.26
N PRO A 10 2.67 12.03 -3.16
CA PRO A 10 2.78 10.61 -3.44
C PRO A 10 2.53 9.75 -2.17
N PRO A 11 2.21 8.46 -2.33
CA PRO A 11 2.29 7.54 -1.20
C PRO A 11 3.70 7.56 -0.60
N HIS A 12 3.79 7.60 0.73
CA HIS A 12 5.05 7.43 1.44
C HIS A 12 5.79 6.15 0.98
N ALA A 13 7.12 6.23 0.87
CA ALA A 13 7.94 5.12 0.37
C ALA A 13 7.73 3.81 1.17
N ASP A 14 7.55 3.93 2.49
CA ASP A 14 7.31 2.77 3.35
C ASP A 14 5.97 2.08 3.07
N VAL A 15 4.96 2.82 2.61
CA VAL A 15 3.66 2.26 2.17
C VAL A 15 3.85 1.45 0.90
N ILE A 16 4.62 1.96 -0.07
CA ILE A 16 4.95 1.24 -1.30
C ILE A 16 5.72 -0.04 -0.97
N TYR A 17 6.75 0.07 -0.12
CA TYR A 17 7.56 -1.09 0.30
C TYR A 17 6.71 -2.15 1.00
N HIS A 18 5.81 -1.75 1.89
CA HIS A 18 4.88 -2.64 2.60
C HIS A 18 4.00 -3.41 1.61
N VAL A 19 3.33 -2.71 0.69
CA VAL A 19 2.43 -3.33 -0.31
C VAL A 19 3.18 -4.38 -1.14
N LEU A 20 4.36 -4.03 -1.66
CA LEU A 20 5.16 -4.96 -2.46
C LEU A 20 5.63 -6.17 -1.62
N SER A 21 6.03 -5.95 -0.36
CA SER A 21 6.50 -7.01 0.54
C SER A 21 5.40 -8.01 0.88
N GLU A 22 4.17 -7.55 1.11
CA GLU A 22 3.02 -8.43 1.37
C GLU A 22 2.67 -9.28 0.15
N LEU A 23 2.64 -8.66 -1.04
CA LEU A 23 2.31 -9.35 -2.29
C LEU A 23 3.35 -10.41 -2.64
N VAL A 24 4.64 -10.13 -2.46
CA VAL A 24 5.72 -11.12 -2.66
C VAL A 24 5.58 -12.31 -1.72
N GLN A 25 5.00 -12.11 -0.53
CA GLN A 25 4.74 -13.17 0.45
C GLN A 25 3.38 -13.85 0.25
N GLY A 26 2.65 -13.53 -0.82
CA GLY A 26 1.34 -14.11 -1.14
C GLY A 26 0.21 -13.64 -0.23
N ARG A 27 0.36 -12.49 0.44
CA ARG A 27 -0.67 -11.90 1.31
C ARG A 27 -1.36 -10.73 0.61
N ILE A 28 -2.62 -10.50 0.97
CA ILE A 28 -3.35 -9.30 0.54
C ILE A 28 -2.97 -8.14 1.48
N PRO A 29 -2.41 -7.04 0.95
CA PRO A 29 -1.92 -5.94 1.77
C PRO A 29 -3.08 -5.19 2.44
N GLU A 30 -2.95 -4.98 3.75
CA GLU A 30 -3.82 -4.05 4.48
C GLU A 30 -3.16 -2.66 4.57
N ILE A 31 -3.89 -1.63 4.16
CA ILE A 31 -3.50 -0.22 4.29
C ILE A 31 -4.46 0.43 5.29
N LYS A 32 -3.97 0.65 6.52
CA LYS A 32 -4.72 1.19 7.65
C LYS A 32 -3.84 2.17 8.44
N ASP A 33 -4.47 2.94 9.31
CA ASP A 33 -3.81 3.85 10.24
C ASP A 33 -2.83 4.80 9.52
N GLU A 34 -1.59 4.90 9.99
CA GLU A 34 -0.55 5.79 9.46
C GLU A 34 -0.18 5.50 8.00
N LYS A 35 -0.52 4.30 7.46
CA LYS A 35 -0.27 3.96 6.05
C LYS A 35 -1.37 4.46 5.11
N LEU A 36 -2.53 4.87 5.65
CA LEU A 36 -3.68 5.34 4.87
C LEU A 36 -3.76 6.86 4.90
N HIS A 37 -3.32 7.48 3.81
CA HIS A 37 -3.33 8.93 3.65
C HIS A 37 -3.69 9.28 2.18
N TRP A 38 -4.26 10.47 1.97
CA TRP A 38 -4.85 10.89 0.67
C TRP A 38 -4.28 12.22 0.16
N ASP A 39 -3.48 12.87 0.99
CA ASP A 39 -2.71 14.07 0.72
C ASP A 39 -1.56 13.83 -0.25
#